data_AF-A0A950F9S1-F1
#
_entry.id   AF-A0A950F9S1-F1
#
_cell.length_a   1.000
_cell.length_b   1.000
_cell.length_c   1.000
_cell.angle_alpha   90.00
_cell.angle_beta   90.00
_cell.angle_gamma   90.00
#
_symmetry.space_group_name_H-M   'P 1'
#
loop_
_entity.id
_entity.type
_entity.pdbx_description
1 polymer ?
#
loop_
_entity_poly.entity_id
_entity_poly.type
_entity_poly.pdbx_seq_one_letter_code
_entity_poly.pdbx_strand_id
1 'polypeptide(L)'
;MATIGEMAAGVAHELNQPLTAIANYAQACVRLIGRAGTDPLEVQEALREIAAQATRAADIIRRLRTLSRSQQNEHVPADLNGLVGAMSDLVLSDARVHGVLLSLELADNL
;
A
#
# COMPACT_ATOMS: atom_id res chain seq x y z
N MET A 1 -7.31 -10.11 18.24
CA MET A 1 -7.45 -8.72 17.74
C MET A 1 -6.17 -8.00 18.11
N ALA A 2 -5.28 -7.74 17.14
CA ALA A 2 -4.07 -6.97 17.41
C ALA A 2 -4.48 -5.55 17.84
N THR A 3 -3.94 -5.08 18.95
CA THR A 3 -4.20 -3.72 19.41
C THR A 3 -3.49 -2.72 18.49
N ILE A 4 -4.01 -1.49 18.41
CA ILE A 4 -3.38 -0.39 17.64
C ILE A 4 -1.88 -0.23 18.01
N GLY A 5 -1.49 -0.57 19.24
CA GLY A 5 -0.10 -0.57 19.72
C GLY A 5 0.80 -1.64 19.10
N GLU A 6 0.32 -2.88 18.92
CA GLU A 6 1.10 -3.94 18.26
C GLU A 6 1.27 -3.65 16.75
N MET A 7 0.24 -3.10 16.11
CA MET A 7 0.33 -2.63 14.72
C MET A 7 1.30 -1.44 14.58
N ALA A 8 1.33 -0.52 15.55
CA ALA A 8 2.26 0.61 15.54
C ALA A 8 3.73 0.18 15.62
N ALA A 9 4.05 -0.85 16.42
CA ALA A 9 5.39 -1.42 16.49
C ALA A 9 5.83 -2.06 15.16
N GLY A 10 4.92 -2.80 14.50
CA GLY A 10 5.16 -3.37 13.17
C GLY A 10 5.40 -2.30 12.10
N VAL A 11 4.61 -1.22 12.12
CA VAL A 11 4.77 -0.10 11.17
C VAL A 11 6.06 0.69 11.42
N ALA A 12 6.45 0.89 12.68
CA ALA A 12 7.72 1.53 12.99
C ALA A 12 8.92 0.70 12.48
N HIS A 13 8.85 -0.62 12.62
CA HIS A 13 9.86 -1.52 12.08
C HIS A 13 9.90 -1.48 10.54
N GLU A 14 8.74 -1.54 9.90
CA GLU A 14 8.62 -1.48 8.44
C GLU A 14 9.09 -0.14 7.87
N LEU A 15 8.85 0.98 8.56
CA LEU A 15 9.31 2.31 8.14
C LEU A 15 10.82 2.50 8.34
N ASN A 16 11.42 1.88 9.36
CA ASN A 16 12.86 1.96 9.60
C ASN A 16 13.68 1.28 8.50
N GLN A 17 13.14 0.27 7.82
CA GLN A 17 13.82 -0.43 6.73
C GLN A 17 14.16 0.49 5.53
N PRO A 18 13.20 1.17 4.87
CA PRO A 18 13.50 2.07 3.77
C PRO A 18 14.34 3.28 4.22
N LEU A 19 14.14 3.78 5.44
CA LEU A 19 14.96 4.88 5.97
C LEU A 19 16.43 4.49 6.15
N THR A 20 16.68 3.29 6.65
CA THR A 20 18.03 2.73 6.78
C THR A 20 18.67 2.54 5.41
N ALA A 21 17.92 2.03 4.44
CA ALA A 21 18.40 1.91 3.07
C ALA A 21 18.75 3.27 2.45
N ILE A 22 17.89 4.29 2.61
CA ILE A 22 18.16 5.67 2.16
C ILE A 22 19.47 6.19 2.76
N ALA A 23 19.66 6.05 4.07
CA ALA A 23 20.88 6.49 4.74
C ALA A 23 22.12 5.77 4.20
N ASN A 24 22.05 4.46 4.00
CA ASN A 24 23.14 3.66 3.46
C ASN A 24 23.52 4.06 2.03
N TYR A 25 22.53 4.24 1.14
CA TYR A 25 22.78 4.68 -0.23
C TYR A 25 23.30 6.11 -0.28
N ALA A 26 22.79 7.01 0.57
CA ALA A 26 23.32 8.38 0.65
C ALA A 26 24.80 8.40 1.07
N GLN A 27 25.15 7.59 2.08
CA GLN A 27 26.56 7.41 2.46
C GLN A 27 27.40 6.77 1.35
N ALA A 28 26.82 5.84 0.57
CA ALA A 28 27.48 5.28 -0.59
C ALA A 28 27.76 6.35 -1.66
N CYS A 29 26.81 7.23 -1.97
CA CYS A 29 27.02 8.35 -2.89
C CYS A 29 28.20 9.24 -2.45
N VAL A 30 28.26 9.59 -1.16
CA VAL A 30 29.38 10.40 -0.61
C VAL A 30 30.73 9.71 -0.83
N ARG A 31 30.81 8.39 -0.58
CA ARG A 31 32.06 7.62 -0.81
C ARG A 31 32.41 7.53 -2.29
N LEU A 32 31.42 7.29 -3.15
CA LEU A 32 31.59 7.17 -4.59
C LEU A 32 32.10 8.48 -5.19
N ILE A 33 31.49 9.62 -4.85
CA ILE A 33 31.90 10.94 -5.36
C ILE A 33 33.33 11.29 -4.90
N GLY A 34 33.73 10.87 -3.70
CA GLY A 34 35.09 11.11 -3.19
C GLY A 34 36.18 10.22 -3.79
N ARG A 35 35.83 9.20 -4.58
CA ARG A 35 36.78 8.25 -5.17
C ARG A 35 37.20 8.71 -6.57
N ALA A 36 38.51 8.72 -6.83
CA ALA A 36 39.05 9.01 -8.14
C ALA A 36 38.64 7.92 -9.15
N GLY A 37 38.15 8.34 -10.33
CA GLY A 37 37.75 7.43 -11.40
C GLY A 37 36.38 6.76 -11.22
N THR A 38 35.54 7.25 -10.31
CA THR A 38 34.16 6.76 -10.16
C THR A 38 33.34 7.02 -11.42
N ASP A 39 32.62 6.00 -11.87
CA ASP A 39 31.62 6.12 -12.92
C ASP A 39 30.39 6.89 -12.38
N PRO A 40 29.99 8.02 -12.99
CA PRO A 40 28.76 8.72 -12.64
C PRO A 40 27.51 7.83 -12.62
N LEU A 41 27.50 6.72 -13.37
CA LEU A 41 26.41 5.76 -13.38
C LEU A 41 26.23 5.07 -12.02
N GLU A 42 27.31 4.73 -11.32
CA GLU A 42 27.24 4.11 -9.98
C GLU A 42 26.58 5.04 -8.96
N VAL A 43 26.86 6.35 -9.04
CA VAL A 43 26.22 7.36 -8.19
C VAL A 43 24.74 7.50 -8.57
N GLN A 44 24.43 7.49 -9.87
CA GLN A 44 23.06 7.56 -10.35
C GLN A 44 22.22 6.35 -9.89
N GLU A 45 22.78 5.14 -9.89
CA GLU A 45 22.12 3.94 -9.39
C GLU A 45 21.81 4.04 -7.90
N ALA A 46 22.77 4.47 -7.08
CA ALA A 46 22.54 4.70 -5.66
C ALA A 46 21.46 5.78 -5.41
N LEU A 47 21.41 6.84 -6.21
CA LEU A 47 20.35 7.85 -6.14
C LEU A 47 18.97 7.29 -6.55
N ARG A 48 18.91 6.40 -7.53
CA ARG A 48 17.66 5.72 -7.91
C ARG A 48 17.13 4.84 -6.78
N GLU A 49 18.03 4.14 -6.09
CA GLU A 49 17.64 3.36 -4.91
C GLU A 49 17.10 4.24 -3.79
N ILE A 50 17.72 5.40 -3.52
CA ILE A 50 17.16 6.38 -2.57
C ILE A 50 15.74 6.79 -2.94
N ALA A 51 15.49 7.14 -4.21
CA ALA A 51 14.16 7.53 -4.68
C ALA A 51 13.13 6.41 -4.54
N ALA A 52 13.51 5.16 -4.85
CA ALA A 52 12.65 4.00 -4.69
C ALA A 52 12.29 3.75 -3.22
N GLN A 53 13.27 3.83 -2.31
CA GLN A 53 13.03 3.66 -0.88
C GLN A 53 12.19 4.80 -0.27
N ALA A 54 12.39 6.04 -0.72
CA ALA A 54 11.57 7.17 -0.30
C ALA A 54 10.10 6.99 -0.71
N THR A 55 9.86 6.45 -1.92
CA THR A 55 8.51 6.10 -2.39
C THR A 55 7.90 5.00 -1.53
N ARG A 56 8.65 3.94 -1.22
CA ARG A 56 8.20 2.87 -0.31
C ARG A 56 7.83 3.42 1.07
N ALA A 57 8.67 4.29 1.66
CA ALA A 57 8.38 4.92 2.94
C ALA A 57 7.09 5.76 2.90
N ALA A 58 6.86 6.51 1.82
CA ALA A 58 5.64 7.29 1.64
C ALA A 58 4.38 6.41 1.56
N ASP A 59 4.46 5.25 0.92
CA ASP A 59 3.35 4.29 0.84
C ASP A 59 3.02 3.67 2.19
N ILE A 60 4.04 3.32 3.00
CA ILE A 60 3.86 2.84 4.38
C ILE A 60 3.15 3.92 5.21
N ILE A 61 3.59 5.18 5.12
CA ILE A 61 2.94 6.31 5.82
C ILE A 61 1.49 6.49 5.36
N ARG A 62 1.21 6.35 4.06
CA ARG A 62 -0.16 6.46 3.52
C ARG A 62 -1.07 5.35 4.06
N ARG A 63 -0.58 4.11 4.13
CA ARG A 63 -1.31 2.98 4.73
C ARG A 63 -1.57 3.22 6.21
N LEU A 64 -0.57 3.68 6.95
CA LEU A 64 -0.73 4.04 8.37
C LEU A 64 -1.79 5.13 8.56
N ARG A 65 -1.76 6.20 7.75
CA ARG A 65 -2.78 7.26 7.79
C ARG A 65 -4.17 6.76 7.46
N THR A 66 -4.28 5.77 6.57
CA THR A 66 -5.57 5.14 6.22
C THR A 66 -6.10 4.31 7.38
N LEU A 67 -5.25 3.55 8.07
CA LEU A 67 -5.62 2.78 9.26
C LEU A 67 -5.93 3.68 10.46
N SER A 68 -5.19 4.78 10.63
CA SER A 68 -5.39 5.75 11.72
C SER A 68 -6.60 6.65 11.51
N ARG A 69 -7.05 6.82 10.26
CA ARG A 69 -8.36 7.41 10.00
C ARG A 69 -9.40 6.38 10.46
N SER A 70 -9.87 6.52 11.70
CA SER A 70 -11.26 6.19 12.00
C SER A 70 -12.07 6.91 10.93
N GLN A 71 -12.56 6.18 9.93
CA GLN A 71 -13.73 6.67 9.24
C GLN A 71 -14.73 6.94 10.36
N GLN A 72 -15.20 8.19 10.44
CA GLN A 72 -16.56 8.38 10.86
C GLN A 72 -17.35 7.58 9.83
N ASN A 73 -17.60 6.30 10.11
CA ASN A 73 -18.52 5.50 9.33
C ASN A 73 -19.84 6.24 9.49
N GLU A 74 -20.16 7.09 8.53
CA GLU A 74 -21.46 7.69 8.46
C GLU A 74 -22.40 6.54 8.10
N HIS A 75 -23.09 6.03 9.13
CA HIS A 75 -24.15 5.06 8.94
C HIS A 75 -25.31 5.80 8.28
N VAL A 76 -25.32 5.78 6.95
CA VAL A 76 -26.43 6.25 6.14
C VAL A 76 -27.33 5.08 5.78
N PRO A 77 -28.66 5.28 5.66
CA PRO A 77 -29.52 4.29 5.05
C PRO A 77 -28.98 3.91 3.67
N ALA A 78 -28.82 2.62 3.43
CA ALA A 78 -28.33 2.08 2.17
C ALA A 78 -29.23 0.93 1.73
N ASP A 79 -29.52 0.88 0.43
CA ASP A 79 -30.18 -0.25 -0.23
C ASP A 79 -29.13 -1.34 -0.45
N LEU A 80 -29.13 -2.34 0.42
CA LEU A 80 -28.16 -3.43 0.38
C LEU A 80 -28.36 -4.30 -0.85
N ASN A 81 -29.61 -4.49 -1.27
CA ASN A 81 -29.92 -5.25 -2.49
C ASN A 81 -29.37 -4.55 -3.73
N GLY A 82 -29.55 -3.23 -3.83
CA GLY A 82 -28.96 -2.41 -4.89
C GLY A 82 -27.43 -2.48 -4.91
N LEU A 83 -26.79 -2.44 -3.74
CA LEU A 83 -25.33 -2.54 -3.62
C LEU A 83 -24.80 -3.91 -4.05
N VAL A 84 -25.45 -5.00 -3.61
CA VAL A 84 -25.09 -6.36 -4.00
C VAL A 84 -25.30 -6.57 -5.50
N GLY A 85 -26.37 -6.03 -6.08
CA GLY A 85 -26.59 -6.05 -7.53
C GLY A 85 -25.45 -5.39 -8.31
N ALA A 86 -25.07 -4.17 -7.93
CA ALA A 86 -23.98 -3.44 -8.59
C ALA A 86 -22.62 -4.16 -8.52
N MET A 87 -22.33 -4.83 -7.39
CA MET A 87 -21.11 -5.64 -7.25
C MET A 87 -21.19 -6.94 -8.03
N SER A 88 -22.37 -7.54 -8.12
CA SER A 88 -22.59 -8.76 -8.89
C SER A 88 -22.33 -8.54 -10.37
N ASP A 89 -22.73 -7.39 -10.93
CA ASP A 89 -22.43 -7.01 -12.31
C ASP A 89 -20.93 -6.93 -12.60
N LEU A 90 -20.16 -6.39 -11.65
CA LEU A 90 -18.70 -6.28 -11.75
C LEU A 90 -18.03 -7.67 -11.75
N VAL A 91 -18.52 -8.57 -10.91
CA VAL A 91 -17.98 -9.93 -10.76
C VAL A 91 -18.50 -10.88 -11.85
N LEU A 92 -19.64 -10.58 -12.48
CA LEU A 92 -20.27 -11.42 -13.50
C LEU A 92 -19.35 -11.65 -14.70
N SER A 93 -18.58 -10.64 -15.10
CA SER A 93 -17.63 -10.75 -16.21
C SER A 93 -16.53 -11.77 -15.90
N ASP A 94 -16.01 -11.76 -14.68
CA ASP A 94 -14.96 -12.68 -14.24
C ASP A 94 -15.51 -14.09 -14.02
N ALA A 95 -16.69 -14.21 -13.41
CA ALA A 95 -17.38 -15.48 -13.21
C ALA A 95 -17.66 -16.20 -14.54
N ARG A 96 -18.08 -15.47 -15.58
CA ARG A 96 -18.30 -16.01 -16.93
C ARG A 96 -17.03 -16.56 -17.57
N VAL A 97 -15.91 -15.83 -17.44
CA VAL A 97 -14.61 -16.26 -17.97
C VAL A 97 -14.17 -17.59 -17.33
N HIS A 98 -14.48 -17.78 -16.05
CA HIS A 98 -14.08 -18.98 -15.30
C HIS A 98 -15.17 -20.07 -15.25
N GLY A 99 -16.29 -19.90 -15.96
CA GLY A 99 -17.39 -20.87 -15.98
C GLY A 99 -18.09 -21.06 -14.63
N VAL A 100 -18.02 -20.07 -13.75
CA VAL A 100 -18.64 -20.08 -12.42
C VAL A 100 -20.05 -19.50 -12.49
N LEU A 101 -21.01 -20.17 -11.86
CA LEU A 101 -22.39 -19.71 -11.77
C LEU A 101 -22.60 -18.89 -10.49
N LEU A 102 -22.99 -17.63 -10.64
CA LEU A 102 -23.32 -16.75 -9.52
C LEU A 102 -24.83 -16.85 -9.23
N SER A 103 -25.18 -17.23 -7.99
CA SER A 103 -26.56 -17.21 -7.48
C SER A 103 -26.67 -16.17 -6.37
N LEU A 104 -27.70 -15.33 -6.44
CA LEU A 104 -28.00 -14.32 -5.43
C LEU A 104 -29.33 -14.67 -4.77
N GLU A 105 -29.29 -14.98 -3.48
CA GLU A 105 -30.47 -15.18 -2.64
C GLU A 105 -30.60 -14.00 -1.69
N LEU A 106 -31.33 -12.98 -2.13
CA LEU A 106 -31.53 -11.73 -1.38
C LEU A 106 -32.92 -11.71 -0.75
N ALA A 107 -33.03 -11.19 0.47
CA ALA A 107 -34.34 -10.98 1.08
C ALA A 107 -35.00 -9.71 0.53
N ASP A 108 -36.33 -9.67 0.55
CA ASP A 108 -37.08 -8.50 0.09
C ASP A 108 -36.82 -7.28 0.98
N ASN A 109 -36.53 -6.13 0.36
CA ASN A 109 -36.38 -4.81 0.98
C ASN A 109 -35.26 -4.65 2.04
N LEU A 110 -34.02 -5.01 1.68
CA LEU A 110 -32.81 -4.79 2.49
C LEU A 110 -31.98 -3.59 2.00
#